data_AF-A0A0L6WIA7-F1
#
_entry.id   AF-A0A0L6WIA7-F1
#
_cell.length_a   1.000
_cell.length_b   1.000
_cell.length_c   1.000
_cell.angle_alpha   90.00
_cell.angle_beta   90.00
_cell.angle_gamma   90.00
#
_symmetry.space_group_name_H-M   'P 1'
#
loop_
_entity.id
_entity.type
_entity.pdbx_description
1 polymer ?
#
loop_
_entity_poly.entity_id
_entity_poly.type
_entity_poly.pdbx_seq_one_letter_code
_entity_poly.pdbx_strand_id
1 'polypeptide(L)'
;MYYSAPLLLSFVASALAYTVTEPSAAHPWTASGSQTLSWDRVSTDPLTFTVVLVDNEGYQQVLAAKANGDSQSMLLNPPSGGWPQGGGFQINIVQDVNHVNTILAQSSEFDIGISNTPSGSSVTQTATSPTSASVVRPTSLASFSSAFASSTVLPVTAISSRSTAILPASSSVITTSASHVATPTSSSTTKSNAGFKVLAAHVGFVPFLVALNYLYQMQIVYNRWKTQVTTWLAEDIPSFDYGGYVVGEAYREAFLLGKGKSAAVLAGSPFFTEVFNQLGCEVEWHLKEGETFEPVKHIATVRGKARHVLLGERVALNLLARCSGIATRSKKIQDLARGYGYTGIIAGTRKTTPGFRLVEKYGMLVGGIDTHRHDLSSMIMLKDNHIWSSGSITAAVKQARAVGGFSLMLDVEVQSEAEADEAIEAGADIIMLDNIEGEELVNTARSLKAKWKGQRKTCWKPVGTSQK
;
A
#
# COMPACT_ATOMS: atom_id res chain seq x y z
N MET A 1 -25.08 -26.72 31.10
CA MET A 1 -24.33 -26.78 29.82
C MET A 1 -24.48 -25.44 29.13
N TYR A 2 -23.50 -24.56 29.23
CA TYR A 2 -23.43 -23.36 28.39
C TYR A 2 -22.72 -23.76 27.10
N TYR A 3 -23.41 -23.63 25.97
CA TYR A 3 -22.80 -23.83 24.65
C TYR A 3 -21.69 -22.79 24.47
N SER A 4 -20.44 -23.23 24.32
CA SER A 4 -19.34 -22.40 23.82
C SER A 4 -19.60 -22.08 22.35
N ALA A 5 -20.23 -20.95 22.08
CA ALA A 5 -20.23 -20.38 20.73
C ALA A 5 -18.80 -19.88 20.41
N PRO A 6 -18.22 -20.23 19.25
CA PRO A 6 -16.92 -19.71 18.85
C PRO A 6 -17.01 -18.19 18.60
N LEU A 7 -16.01 -17.44 19.06
CA LEU A 7 -15.89 -16.02 18.76
C LEU A 7 -15.44 -15.87 17.29
N LEU A 8 -16.22 -15.14 16.50
CA LEU A 8 -15.96 -14.93 15.08
C LEU A 8 -15.16 -13.64 14.87
N LEU A 9 -13.88 -13.78 14.55
CA LEU A 9 -13.04 -12.70 14.06
C LEU A 9 -13.26 -12.57 12.56
N SER A 10 -13.78 -11.43 12.12
CA SER A 10 -13.94 -11.17 10.70
C SER A 10 -13.25 -9.91 10.26
N PHE A 11 -12.49 -10.05 9.19
CA PHE A 11 -11.80 -8.94 8.57
C PHE A 11 -12.22 -8.81 7.10
N VAL A 12 -12.40 -7.57 6.63
CA VAL A 12 -12.81 -7.22 5.27
C VAL A 12 -11.68 -6.43 4.64
N ALA A 13 -10.97 -7.01 3.66
CA ALA A 13 -9.87 -6.36 2.94
C ALA A 13 -10.36 -5.16 2.14
N SER A 14 -10.51 -4.03 2.82
CA SER A 14 -10.83 -2.75 2.22
C SER A 14 -9.90 -1.71 2.84
N ALA A 15 -8.84 -1.37 2.12
CA ALA A 15 -8.18 -0.09 2.34
C ALA A 15 -8.97 0.92 1.50
N LEU A 16 -10.03 1.48 2.06
CA LEU A 16 -10.72 2.58 1.39
C LEU A 16 -10.80 3.76 2.36
N ALA A 17 -10.12 4.81 1.95
CA ALA A 17 -10.53 6.19 2.12
C ALA A 17 -11.98 6.38 1.61
N TYR A 18 -12.48 7.61 1.51
CA TYR A 18 -13.78 7.94 0.90
C TYR A 18 -14.24 6.93 -0.17
N THR A 19 -15.47 6.43 -0.06
CA THR A 19 -16.04 5.51 -1.05
C THR A 19 -17.28 6.17 -1.62
N VAL A 20 -17.26 6.54 -2.90
CA VAL A 20 -18.45 7.07 -3.57
C VAL A 20 -19.45 5.92 -3.74
N THR A 21 -20.61 6.04 -3.10
CA THR A 21 -21.66 5.03 -3.14
C THR A 21 -22.63 5.29 -4.29
N GLU A 22 -22.89 6.57 -4.60
CA GLU A 22 -23.69 7.02 -5.74
C GLU A 22 -23.08 8.30 -6.32
N PRO A 23 -23.00 8.48 -7.65
CA PRO A 23 -23.62 7.67 -8.70
C PRO A 23 -22.93 6.33 -8.99
N SER A 24 -23.68 5.42 -9.63
CA SER A 24 -23.19 4.14 -10.14
C SER A 24 -23.98 3.71 -11.37
N ALA A 25 -23.55 2.66 -12.08
CA ALA A 25 -24.33 2.09 -13.18
C ALA A 25 -25.79 1.71 -12.81
N ALA A 26 -26.06 1.40 -11.53
CA ALA A 26 -27.41 1.10 -11.05
C ALA A 26 -28.24 2.36 -10.73
N HIS A 27 -27.57 3.47 -10.40
CA HIS A 27 -28.17 4.77 -10.09
C HIS A 27 -27.46 5.85 -10.92
N PRO A 28 -27.72 5.90 -12.24
CA PRO A 28 -27.13 6.90 -13.13
C PRO A 28 -27.71 8.28 -12.85
N TRP A 29 -26.97 9.32 -13.25
CA TRP A 29 -27.47 10.69 -13.20
C TRP A 29 -28.30 11.03 -14.45
N THR A 30 -29.13 12.06 -14.32
CA THR A 30 -29.93 12.59 -15.44
C THR A 30 -29.38 13.92 -15.94
N ALA A 31 -29.59 14.20 -17.22
CA ALA A 31 -29.20 15.46 -17.83
C ALA A 31 -29.98 16.68 -17.29
N SER A 32 -31.03 16.45 -16.50
CA SER A 32 -31.93 17.44 -15.92
C SER A 32 -31.88 17.43 -14.39
N GLY A 33 -32.03 18.62 -13.78
CA GLY A 33 -32.13 18.79 -12.33
C GLY A 33 -30.80 18.73 -11.59
N SER A 34 -30.88 18.89 -10.27
CA SER A 34 -29.73 18.67 -9.38
C SER A 34 -29.55 17.17 -9.12
N GLN A 35 -28.30 16.74 -8.99
CA GLN A 35 -27.93 15.34 -8.82
C GLN A 35 -27.39 15.07 -7.42
N THR A 36 -27.66 13.89 -6.90
CA THR A 36 -27.17 13.49 -5.58
C THR A 36 -25.85 12.73 -5.72
N LEU A 37 -24.86 13.16 -4.95
CA LEU A 37 -23.61 12.44 -4.71
C LEU A 37 -23.63 11.92 -3.29
N SER A 38 -23.34 10.64 -3.09
CA SER A 38 -23.30 9.98 -1.79
C SER A 38 -21.96 9.28 -1.58
N TRP A 39 -21.46 9.26 -0.36
CA TRP A 39 -20.20 8.59 -0.02
C TRP A 39 -20.17 8.08 1.42
N ASP A 40 -19.36 7.05 1.63
CA ASP A 40 -18.92 6.62 2.96
C ASP A 40 -17.54 7.21 3.26
N ARG A 41 -17.32 7.65 4.51
CA ARG A 41 -16.07 8.26 4.97
C ARG A 41 -15.49 7.48 6.15
N VAL A 42 -14.16 7.37 6.19
CA VAL A 42 -13.41 6.96 7.38
C VAL A 42 -12.79 8.20 8.04
N SER A 43 -12.77 8.24 9.37
CA SER A 43 -12.37 9.43 10.15
C SER A 43 -10.95 9.94 9.92
N THR A 44 -10.09 9.17 9.23
CA THR A 44 -8.69 9.50 8.92
C THR A 44 -8.51 10.41 7.70
N ASP A 45 -9.54 10.60 6.87
CA ASP A 45 -9.43 11.40 5.63
C ASP A 45 -9.66 12.90 5.88
N PRO A 46 -9.22 13.79 4.97
CA PRO A 46 -9.52 15.22 5.05
C PRO A 46 -11.02 15.47 5.22
N LEU A 47 -11.39 16.34 6.18
CA LEU A 47 -12.79 16.67 6.45
C LEU A 47 -13.46 17.38 5.26
N THR A 48 -12.67 18.05 4.42
CA THR A 48 -13.15 18.77 3.25
C THR A 48 -12.47 18.27 1.98
N PHE A 49 -13.22 18.18 0.88
CA PHE A 49 -12.72 17.77 -0.43
C PHE A 49 -13.35 18.56 -1.57
N THR A 50 -12.88 18.34 -2.79
CA THR A 50 -13.47 18.86 -4.04
C THR A 50 -14.02 17.71 -4.86
N VAL A 51 -15.17 17.94 -5.51
CA VAL A 51 -15.84 16.99 -6.40
C VAL A 51 -15.58 17.39 -7.84
N VAL A 52 -15.11 16.45 -8.64
CA VAL A 52 -14.81 16.65 -10.07
C VAL A 52 -15.50 15.56 -10.88
N LEU A 53 -16.25 15.95 -11.90
CA LEU A 53 -16.78 15.06 -12.93
C LEU A 53 -15.74 14.92 -14.03
N VAL A 54 -15.44 13.68 -14.41
CA VAL A 54 -14.50 13.34 -15.48
C VAL A 54 -15.08 12.32 -16.45
N ASP A 55 -14.54 12.25 -17.66
CA ASP A 55 -14.74 11.11 -18.58
C ASP A 55 -13.40 10.56 -19.11
N ASN A 56 -13.48 9.52 -19.94
CA ASN A 56 -12.31 8.89 -20.57
C ASN A 56 -11.80 9.65 -21.81
N GLU A 57 -12.49 10.71 -22.26
CA GLU A 57 -12.17 11.52 -23.44
C GLU A 57 -11.50 12.85 -23.08
N GLY A 58 -11.26 13.11 -21.79
CA GLY A 58 -10.57 14.29 -21.27
C GLY A 58 -11.50 15.41 -20.80
N TYR A 59 -12.81 15.18 -20.72
CA TYR A 59 -13.74 16.08 -20.04
C TYR A 59 -13.42 16.14 -18.56
N GLN A 60 -13.38 17.34 -18.00
CA GLN A 60 -13.17 17.57 -16.58
C GLN A 60 -13.90 18.82 -16.11
N GLN A 61 -14.76 18.68 -15.12
CA GLN A 61 -15.56 19.77 -14.56
C GLN A 61 -15.61 19.70 -13.03
N VAL A 62 -15.19 20.77 -12.36
CA VAL A 62 -15.36 20.90 -10.90
C VAL A 62 -16.83 21.19 -10.61
N LEU A 63 -17.46 20.35 -9.77
CA LEU A 63 -18.88 20.45 -9.41
C LEU A 63 -19.10 21.11 -8.06
N ALA A 64 -18.20 20.86 -7.09
CA ALA A 64 -18.24 21.49 -5.78
C ALA A 64 -16.83 21.59 -5.19
N ALA A 65 -16.52 22.74 -4.60
CA ALA A 65 -15.29 22.96 -3.85
C ALA A 65 -15.60 22.98 -2.34
N LYS A 66 -14.72 22.37 -1.54
CA LYS A 66 -14.84 22.30 -0.06
C LYS A 66 -16.13 21.62 0.42
N ALA A 67 -16.52 20.52 -0.20
CA ALA A 67 -17.59 19.65 0.30
C ALA A 67 -17.21 19.09 1.67
N ASN A 68 -18.16 19.09 2.61
CA ASN A 68 -17.97 18.55 3.97
C ASN A 68 -18.21 17.04 3.96
N GLY A 69 -17.18 16.27 4.28
CA GLY A 69 -17.24 14.81 4.24
C GLY A 69 -18.06 14.14 5.33
N ASP A 70 -18.42 14.83 6.41
CA ASP A 70 -19.30 14.29 7.45
C ASP A 70 -20.78 14.26 7.03
N SER A 71 -21.14 14.98 5.96
CA SER A 71 -22.51 15.02 5.47
C SER A 71 -22.97 13.72 4.78
N GLN A 72 -22.03 12.83 4.40
CA GLN A 72 -22.25 11.55 3.69
C GLN A 72 -23.01 11.63 2.35
N SER A 73 -23.60 12.78 2.02
CA SER A 73 -24.21 13.09 0.75
C SER A 73 -24.21 14.59 0.51
N MET A 74 -24.30 14.98 -0.76
CA MET A 74 -24.56 16.35 -1.16
C MET A 74 -25.36 16.42 -2.45
N LEU A 75 -26.13 17.50 -2.58
CA LEU A 75 -26.82 17.84 -3.81
C LEU A 75 -25.93 18.74 -4.67
N LEU A 76 -25.71 18.33 -5.91
CA LEU A 76 -24.91 19.04 -6.90
C LEU A 76 -25.83 19.68 -7.92
N ASN A 77 -25.70 20.99 -8.08
CA ASN A 77 -26.47 21.74 -9.07
C ASN A 77 -25.83 21.59 -10.45
N PRO A 78 -26.62 21.66 -11.53
CA PRO A 78 -26.10 21.58 -12.88
C PRO A 78 -25.04 22.68 -13.13
N PRO A 79 -23.93 22.35 -13.81
CA PRO A 79 -22.97 23.35 -14.30
C PRO A 79 -23.64 24.40 -15.20
N SER A 80 -22.97 25.52 -15.46
CA SER A 80 -23.51 26.60 -16.32
C SER A 80 -23.89 26.14 -17.74
N GLY A 81 -23.29 25.04 -18.23
CA GLY A 81 -23.62 24.40 -19.52
C GLY A 81 -24.63 23.26 -19.43
N GLY A 82 -25.23 23.01 -18.25
CA GLY A 82 -25.99 21.80 -17.97
C GLY A 82 -25.09 20.58 -17.75
N TRP A 83 -25.71 19.43 -17.51
CA TRP A 83 -24.98 18.17 -17.40
C TRP A 83 -24.56 17.67 -18.79
N PRO A 84 -23.32 17.17 -18.96
CA PRO A 84 -22.92 16.51 -20.20
C PRO A 84 -23.74 15.23 -20.39
N GLN A 85 -23.98 14.84 -21.64
CA GLN A 85 -24.77 13.65 -21.99
C GLN A 85 -23.87 12.59 -22.61
N GLY A 86 -24.09 11.33 -22.26
CA GLY A 86 -23.29 10.21 -22.76
C GLY A 86 -23.00 9.17 -21.69
N GLY A 87 -22.14 8.22 -22.03
CA GLY A 87 -21.59 7.24 -21.08
C GLY A 87 -20.13 7.52 -20.79
N GLY A 88 -19.58 6.83 -19.80
CA GLY A 88 -18.15 6.98 -19.48
C GLY A 88 -17.82 7.98 -18.39
N PHE A 89 -18.81 8.48 -17.65
CA PHE A 89 -18.58 9.48 -16.62
C PHE A 89 -18.18 8.84 -15.28
N GLN A 90 -17.31 9.53 -14.56
CA GLN A 90 -16.90 9.18 -13.20
C GLN A 90 -16.82 10.42 -12.31
N ILE A 91 -17.05 10.22 -11.01
CA ILE A 91 -16.81 11.23 -10.00
C ILE A 91 -15.48 10.97 -9.31
N ASN A 92 -14.61 11.97 -9.35
CA ASN A 92 -13.39 12.02 -8.56
C ASN A 92 -13.61 12.93 -7.35
N ILE A 93 -13.38 12.38 -6.16
CA ILE A 93 -13.16 13.15 -4.94
C ILE A 93 -11.67 13.44 -4.86
N VAL A 94 -11.30 14.71 -4.82
CA VAL A 94 -9.92 15.19 -4.84
C VAL A 94 -9.65 16.10 -3.65
N GLN A 95 -8.38 16.29 -3.30
CA GLN A 95 -8.00 17.07 -2.13
C GLN A 95 -8.49 18.52 -2.17
N ASP A 96 -8.26 19.23 -3.28
CA ASP A 96 -8.73 20.60 -3.50
C ASP A 96 -8.75 20.97 -4.99
N VAL A 97 -9.20 22.19 -5.31
CA VAL A 97 -9.36 22.69 -6.68
C VAL A 97 -8.03 22.86 -7.42
N ASN A 98 -6.91 23.05 -6.71
CA ASN A 98 -5.58 23.19 -7.31
C ASN A 98 -4.90 21.83 -7.53
N HIS A 99 -5.40 20.77 -6.90
CA HIS A 99 -4.82 19.42 -6.91
C HIS A 99 -5.80 18.37 -7.47
N VAL A 100 -6.46 18.68 -8.59
CA VAL A 100 -7.45 17.82 -9.24
C VAL A 100 -6.93 16.43 -9.67
N ASN A 101 -5.62 16.24 -9.77
CA ASN A 101 -5.01 14.94 -10.07
C ASN A 101 -4.79 14.07 -8.81
N THR A 102 -5.09 14.59 -7.62
CA THR A 102 -4.92 13.89 -6.34
C THR A 102 -6.22 13.23 -5.94
N ILE A 103 -6.50 12.05 -6.51
CA ILE A 103 -7.74 11.32 -6.31
C ILE A 103 -7.73 10.65 -4.93
N LEU A 104 -8.63 11.10 -4.04
CA LEU A 104 -8.92 10.49 -2.75
C LEU A 104 -9.91 9.33 -2.90
N ALA A 105 -10.90 9.48 -3.80
CA ALA A 105 -11.86 8.44 -4.13
C ALA A 105 -12.41 8.63 -5.54
N GLN A 106 -12.91 7.54 -6.12
CA GLN A 106 -13.52 7.53 -7.44
C GLN A 106 -14.79 6.67 -7.45
N SER A 107 -15.83 7.13 -8.15
CA SER A 107 -17.05 6.32 -8.39
C SER A 107 -16.81 5.25 -9.44
N SER A 108 -17.70 4.26 -9.48
CA SER A 108 -17.85 3.44 -10.69
C SER A 108 -18.26 4.34 -11.87
N GLU A 109 -17.97 3.88 -13.09
CA GLU A 109 -18.45 4.52 -14.31
C GLU A 109 -19.99 4.48 -14.38
N PHE A 110 -20.59 5.56 -14.87
CA PHE A 110 -22.03 5.70 -15.05
C PHE A 110 -22.36 6.56 -16.26
N ASP A 111 -23.61 6.46 -16.70
CA ASP A 111 -24.13 7.23 -17.83
C ASP A 111 -24.92 8.44 -17.32
N ILE A 112 -24.90 9.53 -18.09
CA ILE A 112 -25.77 10.68 -17.88
C ILE A 112 -26.79 10.72 -19.01
N GLY A 113 -28.01 10.25 -18.71
CA GLY A 113 -29.08 10.06 -19.68
C GLY A 113 -30.13 11.18 -19.69
N ILE A 114 -30.86 11.32 -20.79
CA ILE A 114 -32.03 12.20 -20.87
C ILE A 114 -33.18 11.55 -20.08
N SER A 115 -33.79 12.30 -19.16
CA SER A 115 -34.98 11.83 -18.44
C SER A 115 -36.15 11.64 -19.42
N ASN A 116 -36.51 10.39 -19.75
CA ASN A 116 -37.80 10.09 -20.36
C ASN A 116 -38.88 10.12 -19.27
N THR A 117 -39.50 11.27 -19.07
CA THR A 117 -40.76 11.34 -18.32
C THR A 117 -41.86 10.69 -19.17
N PRO A 118 -42.57 9.65 -18.69
CA PRO A 118 -43.77 9.18 -19.39
C PRO A 118 -44.90 10.18 -19.20
N SER A 119 -45.43 10.69 -20.30
CA SER A 119 -46.66 11.47 -20.38
C SER A 119 -47.90 10.57 -20.27
N GLY A 120 -48.78 10.85 -19.28
CA GLY A 120 -50.21 10.48 -19.22
C GLY A 120 -50.51 9.02 -18.84
N SER A 121 -51.10 8.71 -17.69
CA SER A 121 -52.53 8.80 -17.34
C SER A 121 -52.65 8.20 -15.91
N SER A 122 -53.42 8.68 -14.94
CA SER A 122 -54.83 9.01 -14.91
C SER A 122 -55.11 9.86 -13.65
N VAL A 123 -55.95 10.89 -13.80
CA VAL A 123 -56.44 11.70 -12.68
C VAL A 123 -57.58 10.94 -12.02
N THR A 124 -57.40 10.55 -10.75
CA THR A 124 -58.52 10.40 -9.82
C THR A 124 -58.37 11.48 -8.76
N GLN A 125 -59.42 12.30 -8.64
CA GLN A 125 -59.51 13.42 -7.71
C GLN A 125 -59.44 12.95 -6.26
N THR A 126 -58.75 13.71 -5.41
CA THR A 126 -59.31 14.09 -4.10
C THR A 126 -58.65 15.37 -3.59
N ALA A 127 -59.51 16.30 -3.16
CA ALA A 127 -59.21 17.67 -2.78
C ALA A 127 -58.58 17.78 -1.39
N THR A 128 -57.72 18.78 -1.14
CA THR A 128 -57.99 19.98 -0.32
C THR A 128 -56.73 20.81 -0.02
N SER A 129 -56.74 22.05 -0.53
CA SER A 129 -56.46 23.37 0.10
C SER A 129 -55.29 23.67 1.06
N PRO A 130 -54.86 24.95 1.14
CA PRO A 130 -53.46 25.36 1.32
C PRO A 130 -53.19 26.20 2.58
N THR A 131 -51.91 26.48 2.89
CA THR A 131 -51.39 27.62 3.67
C THR A 131 -49.86 27.44 3.81
N SER A 132 -48.95 28.40 3.86
CA SER A 132 -48.87 29.82 3.48
C SER A 132 -47.39 30.20 3.62
N ALA A 133 -46.94 31.18 2.84
CA ALA A 133 -45.59 31.72 2.80
C ALA A 133 -45.12 32.35 4.13
N SER A 134 -43.80 32.40 4.34
CA SER A 134 -43.17 33.57 4.97
C SER A 134 -41.72 33.72 4.52
N VAL A 135 -41.48 34.88 3.93
CA VAL A 135 -40.21 35.49 3.54
C VAL A 135 -39.62 36.21 4.77
N VAL A 136 -38.35 35.99 5.09
CA VAL A 136 -37.52 37.00 5.79
C VAL A 136 -36.08 36.95 5.26
N ARG A 137 -35.61 38.08 4.75
CA ARG A 137 -34.22 38.42 4.35
C ARG A 137 -33.54 39.19 5.50
N PRO A 138 -32.23 39.54 5.45
CA PRO A 138 -31.29 39.30 6.53
C PRO A 138 -30.78 40.58 7.22
N THR A 139 -30.13 40.44 8.37
CA THR A 139 -29.26 41.43 9.04
C THR A 139 -28.45 40.63 10.06
N SER A 140 -27.19 40.88 10.42
CA SER A 140 -26.22 41.96 10.13
C SER A 140 -24.83 41.46 10.54
N LEU A 141 -23.79 42.10 10.02
CA LEU A 141 -22.39 41.98 10.43
C LEU A 141 -22.19 42.21 11.94
N ALA A 142 -21.23 41.48 12.53
CA ALA A 142 -20.41 41.96 13.63
C ALA A 142 -18.99 41.39 13.50
N SER A 143 -18.05 42.29 13.24
CA SER A 143 -16.60 42.12 13.32
C SER A 143 -16.12 42.22 14.77
N PHE A 144 -15.22 41.32 15.18
CA PHE A 144 -14.30 41.57 16.30
C PHE A 144 -12.92 41.02 15.97
N SER A 145 -11.91 41.85 16.23
CA SER A 145 -10.50 41.63 15.98
C SER A 145 -9.75 41.39 17.29
N SER A 146 -8.66 40.63 17.17
CA SER A 146 -7.45 40.55 18.00
C SER A 146 -7.55 40.23 19.50
N ALA A 147 -6.88 39.13 19.89
CA ALA A 147 -6.02 39.13 21.08
C ALA A 147 -4.84 38.16 20.88
N PHE A 148 -3.65 38.74 20.85
CA PHE A 148 -2.36 38.08 21.04
C PHE A 148 -2.26 37.54 22.47
N ALA A 149 -1.70 36.34 22.64
CA ALA A 149 -1.06 35.96 23.91
C ALA A 149 0.12 35.02 23.62
N SER A 150 1.31 35.55 23.91
CA SER A 150 2.59 34.85 23.98
C SER A 150 2.70 34.15 25.33
N SER A 151 3.33 32.98 25.41
CA SER A 151 3.74 32.37 26.69
C SER A 151 4.98 31.49 26.50
N THR A 152 6.12 32.15 26.70
CA THR A 152 7.34 31.75 27.41
C THR A 152 7.55 30.28 27.82
N VAL A 153 8.72 29.81 27.35
CA VAL A 153 9.61 28.75 27.86
C VAL A 153 10.03 28.98 29.32
N LEU A 154 10.34 27.91 30.06
CA LEU A 154 11.44 27.71 31.05
C LEU A 154 11.20 26.38 31.86
N PRO A 155 12.18 25.80 32.59
CA PRO A 155 13.40 25.14 32.11
C PRO A 155 13.58 23.69 32.66
N VAL A 156 14.62 23.02 32.17
CA VAL A 156 15.14 21.71 32.60
C VAL A 156 15.78 21.79 33.99
N THR A 157 15.42 20.88 34.89
CA THR A 157 16.17 20.58 36.13
C THR A 157 16.65 19.13 36.11
N ALA A 158 17.98 18.99 36.10
CA ALA A 158 18.68 17.74 36.34
C ALA A 158 18.67 17.41 37.84
N ILE A 159 18.30 16.18 38.20
CA ILE A 159 18.54 15.62 39.54
C ILE A 159 19.47 14.42 39.38
N SER A 160 20.62 14.56 40.03
CA SER A 160 21.62 13.53 40.25
C SER A 160 21.18 12.64 41.41
N SER A 161 21.23 11.31 41.23
CA SER A 161 21.34 10.39 42.35
C SER A 161 22.24 9.21 41.97
N ARG A 162 23.46 9.22 42.51
CA ARG A 162 24.33 8.05 42.65
C ARG A 162 23.65 7.04 43.58
N SER A 163 23.63 5.77 43.20
CA SER A 163 23.81 4.66 44.15
C SER A 163 24.36 3.41 43.45
N THR A 164 25.50 3.01 43.96
CA THR A 164 26.30 1.80 43.75
C THR A 164 25.61 0.54 44.28
N ALA A 165 25.63 -0.55 43.50
CA ALA A 165 25.55 -1.94 43.97
C ALA A 165 26.14 -2.84 42.87
N ILE A 166 27.41 -3.24 42.95
CA ILE A 166 27.92 -4.53 43.47
C ILE A 166 27.32 -5.74 42.74
N LEU A 167 28.10 -6.27 41.78
CA LEU A 167 27.98 -7.60 41.19
C LEU A 167 28.67 -8.65 42.09
N PRO A 168 28.16 -9.88 42.15
CA PRO A 168 29.02 -11.04 42.32
C PRO A 168 29.04 -11.88 41.04
N ALA A 169 30.27 -12.12 40.56
CA ALA A 169 30.58 -13.17 39.63
C ALA A 169 30.48 -14.54 40.33
N SER A 170 30.03 -15.56 39.60
CA SER A 170 30.26 -16.96 39.98
C SER A 170 30.44 -17.78 38.72
N SER A 171 31.67 -18.26 38.57
CA SER A 171 32.21 -19.10 37.52
C SER A 171 31.81 -20.56 37.74
N SER A 172 31.54 -21.30 36.67
CA SER A 172 31.70 -22.76 36.66
C SER A 172 32.09 -23.24 35.27
N VAL A 173 33.33 -23.70 35.20
CA VAL A 173 34.00 -24.40 34.10
C VAL A 173 33.62 -25.88 34.18
N ILE A 174 33.16 -26.53 33.09
CA ILE A 174 33.39 -27.96 32.83
C ILE A 174 33.53 -28.23 31.32
N THR A 175 34.78 -28.45 30.93
CA THR A 175 35.41 -29.44 30.03
C THR A 175 34.59 -30.20 28.96
N THR A 176 35.16 -30.18 27.75
CA THR A 176 34.96 -31.04 26.57
C THR A 176 35.34 -32.51 26.78
N SER A 177 34.65 -33.42 26.09
CA SER A 177 35.17 -34.73 25.69
C SER A 177 34.61 -35.19 24.34
N ALA A 178 35.51 -35.59 23.44
CA ALA A 178 35.25 -36.14 22.12
C ALA A 178 35.18 -37.68 22.15
N SER A 179 34.47 -38.28 21.18
CA SER A 179 34.63 -39.71 20.84
C SER A 179 34.37 -40.00 19.36
N HIS A 180 35.27 -40.84 18.83
CA HIS A 180 35.56 -41.35 17.47
C HIS A 180 34.39 -42.00 16.68
N VAL A 181 34.25 -41.74 15.35
CA VAL A 181 34.74 -42.44 14.12
C VAL A 181 33.86 -43.59 13.60
N ALA A 182 33.43 -43.50 12.33
CA ALA A 182 33.57 -44.55 11.29
C ALA A 182 33.22 -44.02 9.87
N THR A 183 34.20 -44.11 8.97
CA THR A 183 34.08 -44.05 7.50
C THR A 183 33.65 -45.41 6.92
N PRO A 184 33.18 -45.45 5.66
CA PRO A 184 33.82 -46.41 4.76
C PRO A 184 34.17 -45.84 3.37
N THR A 185 35.10 -46.56 2.77
CA THR A 185 35.92 -46.32 1.59
C THR A 185 35.25 -46.59 0.23
N SER A 186 35.88 -46.03 -0.79
CA SER A 186 35.67 -46.12 -2.25
C SER A 186 35.63 -47.52 -2.86
N SER A 187 34.86 -47.66 -3.95
CA SER A 187 35.16 -48.57 -5.07
C SER A 187 34.75 -47.96 -6.41
N SER A 188 35.68 -47.98 -7.35
CA SER A 188 35.59 -47.47 -8.72
C SER A 188 35.09 -48.52 -9.71
N THR A 189 34.12 -48.19 -10.58
CA THR A 189 34.04 -48.79 -11.93
C THR A 189 33.29 -47.90 -12.93
N THR A 190 34.03 -47.47 -13.96
CA THR A 190 33.68 -47.26 -15.38
C THR A 190 32.47 -46.44 -15.85
N LYS A 191 32.81 -45.49 -16.74
CA LYS A 191 31.98 -44.62 -17.60
C LYS A 191 30.90 -45.36 -18.41
N SER A 192 29.72 -44.74 -18.53
CA SER A 192 29.04 -44.61 -19.82
C SER A 192 28.28 -43.27 -19.89
N ASN A 193 28.48 -42.56 -21.00
CA ASN A 193 27.80 -41.32 -21.35
C ASN A 193 26.35 -41.63 -21.72
N ALA A 194 25.40 -41.02 -21.02
CA ALA A 194 24.05 -40.80 -21.53
C ALA A 194 23.59 -39.41 -21.09
N GLY A 195 23.38 -38.53 -22.07
CA GLY A 195 23.05 -37.13 -21.85
C GLY A 195 21.73 -36.96 -21.10
N PHE A 196 21.78 -36.22 -20.00
CA PHE A 196 20.59 -35.72 -19.33
C PHE A 196 20.25 -34.34 -19.92
N LYS A 197 19.33 -34.33 -20.89
CA LYS A 197 18.57 -33.12 -21.24
C LYS A 197 17.76 -32.73 -20.02
N VAL A 198 18.14 -31.64 -19.35
CA VAL A 198 17.24 -30.97 -18.40
C VAL A 198 16.20 -30.25 -19.25
N LEU A 199 15.05 -30.91 -19.42
CA LEU A 199 13.85 -30.30 -19.96
C LEU A 199 13.34 -29.33 -18.88
N ALA A 200 13.59 -28.03 -19.08
CA ALA A 200 13.00 -26.97 -18.28
C ALA A 200 11.49 -26.93 -18.57
N ALA A 201 10.72 -27.54 -17.68
CA ALA A 201 9.26 -27.43 -17.66
C ALA A 201 8.81 -27.42 -16.21
N HIS A 202 8.50 -26.24 -15.67
CA HIS A 202 7.17 -25.89 -15.13
C HIS A 202 7.25 -24.58 -14.34
N VAL A 203 6.64 -23.57 -14.93
CA VAL A 203 6.29 -22.27 -14.36
C VAL A 203 5.32 -22.51 -13.20
N GLY A 204 5.72 -22.13 -11.97
CA GLY A 204 4.83 -22.21 -10.80
C GLY A 204 5.51 -22.28 -9.43
N PHE A 205 6.80 -22.65 -9.36
CA PHE A 205 7.47 -22.95 -8.07
C PHE A 205 8.37 -21.82 -7.52
N VAL A 206 8.55 -20.73 -8.27
CA VAL A 206 9.51 -19.65 -7.96
C VAL A 206 9.03 -18.64 -6.90
N PRO A 207 7.73 -18.25 -6.81
CA PRO A 207 7.31 -17.21 -5.85
C PRO A 207 7.50 -17.62 -4.39
N PHE A 208 7.22 -18.88 -4.07
CA PHE A 208 7.30 -19.42 -2.70
C PHE A 208 8.74 -19.46 -2.18
N LEU A 209 9.70 -19.85 -3.02
CA LEU A 209 11.12 -19.85 -2.66
C LEU A 209 11.67 -18.43 -2.51
N VAL A 210 11.20 -17.45 -3.30
CA VAL A 210 11.62 -16.05 -3.13
C VAL A 210 11.09 -15.45 -1.82
N ALA A 211 9.82 -15.72 -1.48
CA ALA A 211 9.24 -15.28 -0.20
C ALA A 211 9.89 -15.96 1.01
N LEU A 212 10.19 -17.26 0.93
CA LEU A 212 10.94 -17.97 1.99
C LEU A 212 12.39 -17.47 2.12
N ASN A 213 13.06 -17.25 1.00
CA ASN A 213 14.45 -16.77 1.00
C ASN A 213 14.49 -15.32 1.54
N TYR A 214 13.46 -14.50 1.29
CA TYR A 214 13.34 -13.17 1.90
C TYR A 214 12.89 -13.20 3.36
N LEU A 215 12.05 -14.13 3.80
CA LEU A 215 11.78 -14.37 5.22
C LEU A 215 13.07 -14.75 5.95
N TYR A 216 13.94 -15.55 5.31
CA TYR A 216 15.28 -15.85 5.82
C TYR A 216 16.20 -14.62 5.85
N GLN A 217 16.14 -13.75 4.84
CA GLN A 217 16.84 -12.45 4.84
C GLN A 217 16.26 -11.46 5.88
N MET A 218 14.96 -11.49 6.13
CA MET A 218 14.28 -10.75 7.21
C MET A 218 14.70 -11.27 8.59
N GLN A 219 15.02 -12.56 8.69
CA GLN A 219 15.51 -13.22 9.90
C GLN A 219 16.97 -12.86 10.20
N ILE A 220 17.77 -12.55 9.18
CA ILE A 220 19.19 -12.18 9.34
C ILE A 220 19.39 -10.68 9.64
N VAL A 221 18.45 -9.80 9.27
CA VAL A 221 18.63 -8.36 9.48
C VAL A 221 17.96 -7.83 10.75
N TYR A 222 16.65 -7.81 11.00
CA TYR A 222 16.12 -6.88 12.03
C TYR A 222 14.91 -7.40 12.83
N ASN A 223 15.09 -7.74 14.11
CA ASN A 223 13.98 -7.91 15.08
C ASN A 223 13.14 -6.62 15.30
N ARG A 224 13.46 -5.49 14.65
CA ARG A 224 12.74 -4.21 14.85
C ARG A 224 11.27 -4.26 14.43
N TRP A 225 10.88 -5.13 13.50
CA TRP A 225 9.48 -5.26 13.12
C TRP A 225 8.61 -5.79 14.27
N LYS A 226 9.17 -6.62 15.15
CA LYS A 226 8.51 -7.07 16.38
C LYS A 226 8.29 -5.92 17.35
N THR A 227 9.30 -5.05 17.50
CA THR A 227 9.15 -3.81 18.28
C THR A 227 8.07 -2.91 17.69
N GLN A 228 7.93 -2.90 16.36
CA GLN A 228 6.86 -2.14 15.71
C GLN A 228 5.47 -2.71 16.01
N VAL A 229 5.33 -4.03 16.07
CA VAL A 229 4.11 -4.69 16.58
C VAL A 229 3.82 -4.29 18.02
N THR A 230 4.84 -4.22 18.88
CA THR A 230 4.69 -3.70 20.24
C THR A 230 4.19 -2.25 20.25
N THR A 231 4.69 -1.40 19.34
CA THR A 231 4.22 -0.01 19.21
C THR A 231 2.76 0.05 18.75
N TRP A 232 2.33 -0.78 17.81
CA TRP A 232 0.93 -0.83 17.37
C TRP A 232 -0.02 -1.35 18.45
N LEU A 233 0.42 -2.33 19.26
CA LEU A 233 -0.33 -2.77 20.43
C LEU A 233 -0.46 -1.66 21.48
N ALA A 234 0.63 -0.92 21.74
CA ALA A 234 0.63 0.19 22.68
C ALA A 234 -0.20 1.40 22.19
N GLU A 235 -0.30 1.59 20.87
CA GLU A 235 -1.18 2.58 20.25
C GLU A 235 -2.65 2.29 20.57
N ASP A 236 -3.09 1.05 20.38
CA ASP A 236 -4.48 0.64 20.61
C ASP A 236 -4.80 0.53 22.12
N ILE A 237 -3.77 0.28 22.95
CA ILE A 237 -3.91 0.09 24.40
C ILE A 237 -2.81 0.82 25.16
N PRO A 238 -2.94 2.15 25.30
CA PRO A 238 -1.96 2.94 26.03
C PRO A 238 -2.02 2.72 27.55
N SER A 239 -3.10 2.10 28.08
CA SER A 239 -3.28 1.90 29.52
C SER A 239 -4.03 0.60 29.85
N PHE A 240 -5.32 0.68 30.18
CA PHE A 240 -6.12 -0.44 30.68
C PHE A 240 -7.23 -0.82 29.69
N ASP A 241 -7.30 -2.11 29.36
CA ASP A 241 -8.35 -2.69 28.52
C ASP A 241 -9.58 -3.05 29.37
N TYR A 242 -10.54 -2.13 29.45
CA TYR A 242 -11.81 -2.35 30.14
C TYR A 242 -12.63 -3.49 29.52
N GLY A 243 -12.58 -3.65 28.19
CA GLY A 243 -13.29 -4.73 27.49
C GLY A 243 -12.71 -6.09 27.85
N GLY A 244 -11.38 -6.19 27.81
CA GLY A 244 -10.61 -7.34 28.26
C GLY A 244 -10.90 -7.73 29.71
N TYR A 245 -11.07 -6.76 30.61
CA TYR A 245 -11.43 -7.05 32.00
C TYR A 245 -12.80 -7.72 32.13
N VAL A 246 -13.80 -7.25 31.38
CA VAL A 246 -15.18 -7.80 31.44
C VAL A 246 -15.26 -9.23 30.90
N VAL A 247 -14.52 -9.54 29.82
CA VAL A 247 -14.56 -10.88 29.19
C VAL A 247 -13.75 -11.94 29.96
N GLY A 248 -12.80 -11.50 30.78
CA GLY A 248 -12.05 -12.36 31.70
C GLY A 248 -10.98 -13.26 31.07
N GLU A 249 -10.52 -14.24 31.86
CA GLU A 249 -9.32 -15.05 31.59
C GLU A 249 -9.62 -16.40 30.92
N ALA A 250 -10.88 -16.72 30.66
CA ALA A 250 -11.26 -18.04 30.20
C ALA A 250 -10.53 -18.37 28.89
N TYR A 251 -10.00 -19.58 28.77
CA TYR A 251 -9.37 -20.02 27.52
C TYR A 251 -10.44 -20.17 26.44
N ARG A 252 -10.19 -19.57 25.28
CA ARG A 252 -11.10 -19.52 24.14
C ARG A 252 -10.36 -19.74 22.84
N GLU A 253 -11.14 -20.14 21.86
CA GLU A 253 -10.73 -20.33 20.48
C GLU A 253 -11.54 -19.36 19.62
N ALA A 254 -10.85 -18.68 18.70
CA ALA A 254 -11.46 -17.74 17.78
C ALA A 254 -11.06 -18.09 16.34
N PHE A 255 -12.06 -18.07 15.46
CA PHE A 255 -11.87 -18.42 14.05
C PHE A 255 -11.71 -17.15 13.22
N LEU A 256 -10.59 -17.04 12.52
CA LEU A 256 -10.34 -16.00 11.54
C LEU A 256 -11.01 -16.38 10.22
N LEU A 257 -12.05 -15.63 9.85
CA LEU A 257 -12.74 -15.80 8.57
C LEU A 257 -12.31 -14.74 7.56
N GLY A 258 -11.82 -15.20 6.41
CA GLY A 258 -11.61 -14.38 5.22
C GLY A 258 -12.95 -14.15 4.53
N LYS A 259 -13.50 -12.94 4.72
CA LYS A 259 -14.77 -12.51 4.13
C LYS A 259 -14.51 -11.50 3.02
N GLY A 260 -15.44 -11.39 2.07
CA GLY A 260 -15.32 -10.47 0.94
C GLY A 260 -16.26 -10.86 -0.20
N LYS A 261 -16.19 -10.10 -1.30
CA LYS A 261 -16.97 -10.35 -2.52
C LYS A 261 -16.16 -11.05 -3.62
N SER A 262 -14.84 -11.11 -3.49
CA SER A 262 -13.92 -11.63 -4.51
C SER A 262 -12.78 -12.41 -3.88
N ALA A 263 -12.15 -13.26 -4.68
CA ALA A 263 -10.89 -13.91 -4.34
C ALA A 263 -9.86 -12.93 -3.77
N ALA A 264 -9.10 -13.38 -2.78
CA ALA A 264 -8.04 -12.61 -2.15
C ALA A 264 -6.79 -13.46 -1.92
N VAL A 265 -5.64 -12.82 -1.83
CA VAL A 265 -4.36 -13.43 -1.48
C VAL A 265 -4.11 -13.25 0.01
N LEU A 266 -3.85 -14.33 0.74
CA LEU A 266 -3.41 -14.26 2.12
C LEU A 266 -1.99 -13.68 2.19
N ALA A 267 -1.85 -12.52 2.80
CA ALA A 267 -0.55 -11.94 3.12
C ALA A 267 -0.56 -11.22 4.47
N GLY A 268 0.51 -11.38 5.23
CA GLY A 268 0.74 -10.76 6.52
C GLY A 268 0.68 -11.72 7.71
N SER A 269 0.71 -13.04 7.46
CA SER A 269 0.70 -14.03 8.56
C SER A 269 1.79 -13.81 9.62
N PRO A 270 3.03 -13.39 9.29
CA PRO A 270 4.05 -13.18 10.32
C PRO A 270 3.69 -12.04 11.28
N PHE A 271 3.10 -10.95 10.76
CA PHE A 271 2.70 -9.80 11.57
C PHE A 271 1.50 -10.14 12.45
N PHE A 272 0.50 -10.84 11.90
CA PHE A 272 -0.67 -11.32 12.63
C PHE A 272 -0.27 -12.28 13.75
N THR A 273 0.61 -13.25 13.45
CA THR A 273 1.11 -14.20 14.46
C THR A 273 1.91 -13.50 15.54
N GLU A 274 2.74 -12.52 15.21
CA GLU A 274 3.53 -11.80 16.21
C GLU A 274 2.66 -10.98 17.17
N VAL A 275 1.56 -10.38 16.71
CA VAL A 275 0.58 -9.71 17.59
C VAL A 275 0.10 -10.66 18.68
N PHE A 276 -0.38 -11.84 18.29
CA PHE A 276 -0.89 -12.83 19.24
C PHE A 276 0.21 -13.47 20.07
N ASN A 277 1.40 -13.67 19.51
CA ASN A 277 2.57 -14.17 20.24
C ASN A 277 2.97 -13.24 21.40
N GLN A 278 2.99 -11.92 21.18
CA GLN A 278 3.28 -10.94 22.26
C GLN A 278 2.22 -10.95 23.37
N LEU A 279 1.01 -11.42 23.07
CA LEU A 279 -0.10 -11.57 24.02
C LEU A 279 -0.19 -12.98 24.63
N GLY A 280 0.74 -13.88 24.32
CA GLY A 280 0.73 -15.27 24.80
C GLY A 280 -0.43 -16.10 24.24
N CYS A 281 -0.87 -15.79 23.02
CA CYS A 281 -1.84 -16.55 22.24
C CYS A 281 -1.13 -17.37 21.16
N GLU A 282 -1.72 -18.51 20.79
CA GLU A 282 -1.25 -19.38 19.71
C GLU A 282 -2.07 -19.14 18.44
N VAL A 283 -1.42 -19.18 17.28
CA VAL A 283 -2.08 -19.06 15.96
C VAL A 283 -1.79 -20.30 15.13
N GLU A 284 -2.83 -21.01 14.73
CA GLU A 284 -2.80 -22.12 13.78
C GLU A 284 -3.29 -21.63 12.41
N TRP A 285 -2.47 -21.72 11.37
CA TRP A 285 -2.85 -21.31 10.01
C TRP A 285 -3.39 -22.48 9.20
N HIS A 286 -4.52 -22.27 8.53
CA HIS A 286 -5.17 -23.23 7.64
C HIS A 286 -4.89 -22.97 6.15
N LEU A 287 -4.23 -21.86 5.85
CA LEU A 287 -3.76 -21.47 4.52
C LEU A 287 -2.29 -21.06 4.58
N LYS A 288 -1.57 -21.25 3.48
CA LYS A 288 -0.19 -20.80 3.37
C LYS A 288 -0.12 -19.33 2.96
N GLU A 289 0.95 -18.66 3.36
CA GLU A 289 1.27 -17.32 2.89
C GLU A 289 1.34 -17.28 1.36
N GLY A 290 0.69 -16.29 0.74
CA GLY A 290 0.59 -16.14 -0.71
C GLY A 290 -0.49 -16.99 -1.38
N GLU A 291 -1.19 -17.84 -0.62
CA GLU A 291 -2.29 -18.64 -1.15
C GLU A 291 -3.52 -17.76 -1.46
N THR A 292 -4.17 -18.05 -2.60
CA THR A 292 -5.43 -17.38 -2.98
C THR A 292 -6.61 -18.15 -2.41
N PHE A 293 -7.60 -17.44 -1.87
CA PHE A 293 -8.82 -18.04 -1.32
C PHE A 293 -10.07 -17.30 -1.79
N GLU A 294 -11.16 -18.06 -1.93
CA GLU A 294 -12.51 -17.51 -2.17
C GLU A 294 -13.24 -17.27 -0.83
N PRO A 295 -13.89 -16.13 -0.64
CA PRO A 295 -14.76 -15.90 0.53
C PRO A 295 -16.01 -16.79 0.53
N VAL A 296 -16.55 -17.22 1.67
CA VAL A 296 -16.06 -17.11 3.06
C VAL A 296 -15.16 -18.31 3.37
N LYS A 297 -13.93 -18.06 3.83
CA LYS A 297 -12.94 -19.12 4.12
C LYS A 297 -12.44 -19.04 5.56
N HIS A 298 -12.28 -20.19 6.21
CA HIS A 298 -11.56 -20.29 7.49
C HIS A 298 -10.05 -20.24 7.23
N ILE A 299 -9.39 -19.18 7.68
CA ILE A 299 -8.00 -18.85 7.35
C ILE A 299 -7.05 -19.31 8.45
N ALA A 300 -7.41 -19.07 9.69
CA ALA A 300 -6.60 -19.38 10.85
C ALA A 300 -7.47 -19.55 12.11
N THR A 301 -6.90 -20.16 13.12
CA THR A 301 -7.50 -20.29 14.44
C THR A 301 -6.56 -19.73 15.50
N VAL A 302 -7.09 -18.85 16.36
CA VAL A 302 -6.35 -18.24 17.47
C VAL A 302 -6.82 -18.84 18.78
N ARG A 303 -5.89 -19.26 19.64
CA ARG A 303 -6.19 -19.85 20.95
C ARG A 303 -5.48 -19.11 22.05
N GLY A 304 -6.18 -18.83 23.15
CA GLY A 304 -5.62 -18.11 24.28
C GLY A 304 -6.67 -17.65 25.28
N LYS A 305 -6.25 -16.82 26.23
CA LYS A 305 -7.18 -16.15 27.16
C LYS A 305 -8.12 -15.23 26.38
N ALA A 306 -9.42 -15.28 26.67
CA ALA A 306 -10.44 -14.50 25.97
C ALA A 306 -10.06 -13.01 25.84
N ARG A 307 -9.62 -12.41 26.96
CA ARG A 307 -9.13 -11.03 26.96
C ARG A 307 -7.98 -10.81 25.99
N HIS A 308 -6.99 -11.69 25.91
CA HIS A 308 -5.82 -11.51 25.04
C HIS A 308 -6.16 -11.69 23.55
N VAL A 309 -7.08 -12.62 23.25
CA VAL A 309 -7.57 -12.81 21.88
C VAL A 309 -8.31 -11.56 21.39
N LEU A 310 -9.19 -11.00 22.22
CA LEU A 310 -9.94 -9.78 21.90
C LEU A 310 -9.06 -8.52 21.90
N LEU A 311 -8.05 -8.49 22.76
CA LEU A 311 -7.08 -7.40 22.86
C LEU A 311 -6.25 -7.27 21.57
N GLY A 312 -5.77 -8.39 21.02
CA GLY A 312 -4.99 -8.40 19.78
C GLY A 312 -5.82 -8.30 18.50
N GLU A 313 -7.14 -8.47 18.59
CA GLU A 313 -8.05 -8.57 17.44
C GLU A 313 -7.86 -7.42 16.45
N ARG A 314 -8.06 -6.18 16.90
CA ARG A 314 -8.17 -5.03 15.98
C ARG A 314 -6.85 -4.78 15.27
N VAL A 315 -5.75 -4.79 16.02
CA VAL A 315 -4.40 -4.62 15.48
C VAL A 315 -4.08 -5.74 14.49
N ALA A 316 -4.26 -7.01 14.87
CA ALA A 316 -3.93 -8.14 14.00
C ALA A 316 -4.76 -8.13 12.71
N LEU A 317 -6.07 -7.88 12.82
CA LEU A 317 -6.94 -7.78 11.65
C LEU A 317 -6.52 -6.62 10.74
N ASN A 318 -6.27 -5.42 11.28
CA ASN A 318 -5.84 -4.25 10.51
C ASN A 318 -4.48 -4.41 9.80
N LEU A 319 -3.59 -5.25 10.32
CA LEU A 319 -2.31 -5.57 9.69
C LEU A 319 -2.51 -6.55 8.53
N LEU A 320 -3.15 -7.69 8.81
CA LEU A 320 -3.41 -8.74 7.83
C LEU A 320 -4.22 -8.20 6.66
N ALA A 321 -5.15 -7.30 6.97
CA ALA A 321 -5.95 -6.53 6.06
C ALA A 321 -5.23 -5.87 4.90
N ARG A 322 -4.42 -4.88 5.27
CA ARG A 322 -3.76 -3.97 4.37
C ARG A 322 -2.71 -4.76 3.60
N CYS A 323 -2.02 -5.66 4.29
CA CYS A 323 -1.06 -6.57 3.67
C CYS A 323 -1.70 -7.46 2.61
N SER A 324 -2.80 -8.16 2.94
CA SER A 324 -3.54 -9.03 2.01
C SER A 324 -4.17 -8.25 0.86
N GLY A 325 -4.69 -7.04 1.12
CA GLY A 325 -5.21 -6.15 0.08
C GLY A 325 -4.13 -5.76 -0.95
N ILE A 326 -2.94 -5.39 -0.47
CA ILE A 326 -1.79 -5.06 -1.33
C ILE A 326 -1.32 -6.29 -2.11
N ALA A 327 -1.21 -7.46 -1.47
CA ALA A 327 -0.83 -8.69 -2.14
C ALA A 327 -1.84 -9.08 -3.24
N THR A 328 -3.13 -8.95 -2.93
CA THR A 328 -4.22 -9.22 -3.89
C THR A 328 -4.14 -8.28 -5.10
N ARG A 329 -3.94 -6.98 -4.87
CA ARG A 329 -3.82 -6.01 -5.97
C ARG A 329 -2.55 -6.24 -6.78
N SER A 330 -1.44 -6.54 -6.11
CA SER A 330 -0.15 -6.83 -6.74
C SER A 330 -0.24 -8.05 -7.65
N LYS A 331 -0.85 -9.14 -7.15
CA LYS A 331 -1.11 -10.35 -7.94
C LYS A 331 -1.99 -10.05 -9.15
N LYS A 332 -3.08 -9.28 -8.97
CA LYS A 332 -3.96 -8.88 -10.07
C LYS A 332 -3.22 -8.10 -11.16
N ILE A 333 -2.34 -7.17 -10.80
CA ILE A 333 -1.53 -6.40 -11.75
C ILE A 333 -0.54 -7.33 -12.48
N GLN A 334 0.10 -8.24 -11.74
CA GLN A 334 1.00 -9.23 -12.33
C GLN A 334 0.29 -10.14 -13.31
N ASP A 335 -0.82 -10.75 -12.91
CA ASP A 335 -1.60 -11.66 -13.74
C ASP A 335 -2.10 -10.95 -15.01
N LEU A 336 -2.55 -9.69 -14.89
CA LEU A 336 -2.93 -8.86 -16.04
C LEU A 336 -1.77 -8.66 -17.01
N ALA A 337 -0.62 -8.21 -16.53
CA ALA A 337 0.55 -7.95 -17.36
C ALA A 337 1.06 -9.24 -18.04
N ARG A 338 1.07 -10.36 -17.32
CA ARG A 338 1.44 -11.67 -17.87
C ARG A 338 0.43 -12.15 -18.91
N GLY A 339 -0.86 -11.85 -18.74
CA GLY A 339 -1.91 -12.10 -19.72
C GLY A 339 -1.68 -11.39 -21.05
N TYR A 340 -1.05 -10.21 -21.03
CA TYR A 340 -0.61 -9.48 -22.23
C TYR A 340 0.80 -9.87 -22.73
N GLY A 341 1.40 -10.93 -22.16
CA GLY A 341 2.73 -11.41 -22.55
C GLY A 341 3.90 -10.52 -22.08
N TYR A 342 3.66 -9.55 -21.20
CA TYR A 342 4.74 -8.77 -20.60
C TYR A 342 5.61 -9.67 -19.73
N THR A 343 6.92 -9.71 -19.97
CA THR A 343 7.88 -10.55 -19.23
C THR A 343 8.75 -9.75 -18.25
N GLY A 344 8.61 -8.42 -18.22
CA GLY A 344 9.38 -7.56 -17.33
C GLY A 344 8.98 -7.68 -15.86
N ILE A 345 9.77 -7.02 -15.01
CA ILE A 345 9.54 -6.92 -13.58
C ILE A 345 8.54 -5.80 -13.33
N ILE A 346 7.49 -6.09 -12.58
CA ILE A 346 6.56 -5.10 -12.07
C ILE A 346 7.06 -4.72 -10.70
N ALA A 347 7.17 -3.42 -10.42
CA ALA A 347 7.77 -2.93 -9.19
C ALA A 347 6.86 -1.92 -8.48
N GLY A 348 6.90 -1.92 -7.16
CA GLY A 348 6.27 -0.90 -6.31
C GLY A 348 7.08 0.39 -6.23
N THR A 349 6.66 1.32 -5.36
CA THR A 349 7.34 2.62 -5.17
C THR A 349 7.53 2.94 -3.69
N ARG A 350 8.19 4.06 -3.36
CA ARG A 350 8.24 4.58 -1.99
C ARG A 350 6.99 5.37 -1.57
N LYS A 351 5.98 5.48 -2.45
CA LYS A 351 4.66 6.04 -2.14
C LYS A 351 3.91 5.02 -1.27
N THR A 352 4.20 5.09 0.02
CA THR A 352 3.84 4.09 1.03
C THR A 352 3.35 4.83 2.26
N THR A 353 2.47 4.22 3.04
CA THR A 353 1.94 4.83 4.25
C THR A 353 3.10 5.05 5.25
N PRO A 354 3.31 6.28 5.76
CA PRO A 354 4.35 6.56 6.75
C PRO A 354 4.25 5.63 7.95
N GLY A 355 5.37 5.04 8.36
CA GLY A 355 5.41 4.04 9.45
C GLY A 355 4.95 2.63 9.05
N PHE A 356 4.30 2.43 7.90
CA PHE A 356 3.74 1.12 7.51
C PHE A 356 4.44 0.45 6.32
N ARG A 357 5.45 1.11 5.75
CA ARG A 357 6.18 0.66 4.55
C ARG A 357 6.61 -0.80 4.59
N LEU A 358 7.09 -1.30 5.73
CA LEU A 358 7.53 -2.68 5.85
C LEU A 358 6.43 -3.67 5.46
N VAL A 359 5.23 -3.50 6.00
CA VAL A 359 4.08 -4.38 5.76
C VAL A 359 3.60 -4.25 4.31
N GLU A 360 3.57 -3.03 3.78
CA GLU A 360 3.15 -2.79 2.40
C GLU A 360 4.10 -3.42 1.38
N LYS A 361 5.42 -3.24 1.57
CA LYS A 361 6.45 -3.87 0.72
C LYS A 361 6.41 -5.39 0.83
N TYR A 362 6.20 -5.91 2.03
CA TYR A 362 6.05 -7.35 2.23
C TYR A 362 4.81 -7.87 1.47
N GLY A 363 3.67 -7.17 1.53
CA GLY A 363 2.49 -7.50 0.74
C GLY A 363 2.76 -7.52 -0.78
N MET A 364 3.56 -6.57 -1.29
CA MET A 364 3.98 -6.54 -2.70
C MET A 364 4.74 -7.82 -3.09
N LEU A 365 5.72 -8.23 -2.26
CA LEU A 365 6.50 -9.45 -2.49
C LEU A 365 5.63 -10.70 -2.50
N VAL A 366 4.75 -10.85 -1.52
CA VAL A 366 3.83 -12.00 -1.43
C VAL A 366 2.88 -12.01 -2.63
N GLY A 367 2.43 -10.85 -3.11
CA GLY A 367 1.65 -10.69 -4.32
C GLY A 367 2.44 -10.88 -5.63
N GLY A 368 3.74 -11.16 -5.56
CA GLY A 368 4.58 -11.52 -6.70
C GLY A 368 5.25 -10.36 -7.43
N ILE A 369 5.13 -9.11 -6.96
CA ILE A 369 5.79 -7.95 -7.59
C ILE A 369 7.02 -7.52 -6.80
N ASP A 370 7.98 -6.89 -7.47
CA ASP A 370 9.20 -6.41 -6.85
C ASP A 370 8.91 -5.18 -5.97
N THR A 371 9.63 -5.05 -4.85
CA THR A 371 9.41 -3.91 -3.95
C THR A 371 9.96 -2.62 -4.52
N HIS A 372 10.86 -2.66 -5.50
CA HIS A 372 11.81 -1.61 -5.76
C HIS A 372 12.66 -1.31 -4.51
N ARG A 373 13.48 -0.24 -4.55
CA ARG A 373 14.25 0.20 -3.37
C ARG A 373 13.34 0.45 -2.15
N HIS A 374 13.77 -0.02 -0.98
CA HIS A 374 13.03 0.12 0.26
C HIS A 374 13.07 1.57 0.79
N ASP A 375 14.25 2.19 0.78
CA ASP A 375 14.49 3.53 1.29
C ASP A 375 15.50 4.30 0.40
N LEU A 376 15.92 5.48 0.86
CA LEU A 376 16.92 6.31 0.15
C LEU A 376 18.34 5.76 0.27
N SER A 377 18.61 4.88 1.23
CA SER A 377 19.93 4.30 1.49
C SER A 377 20.19 3.04 0.68
N SER A 378 19.14 2.41 0.14
CA SER A 378 19.21 1.12 -0.56
C SER A 378 19.70 1.23 -2.01
N MET A 379 19.41 2.34 -2.68
CA MET A 379 19.76 2.58 -4.09
C MET A 379 19.72 4.08 -4.39
N ILE A 380 20.68 4.57 -5.18
CA ILE A 380 20.68 5.95 -5.64
C ILE A 380 19.72 6.08 -6.81
N MET A 381 18.84 7.07 -6.76
CA MET A 381 17.92 7.40 -7.83
C MET A 381 17.90 8.92 -7.97
N LEU A 382 18.31 9.39 -9.14
CA LEU A 382 18.31 10.80 -9.49
C LEU A 382 17.01 11.13 -10.22
N LYS A 383 16.23 11.99 -9.60
CA LYS A 383 15.00 12.58 -10.17
C LYS A 383 15.30 13.89 -10.87
N ASP A 384 14.34 14.40 -11.64
CA ASP A 384 14.29 15.76 -12.21
C ASP A 384 14.89 16.85 -11.30
N ASN A 385 14.47 16.90 -10.03
CA ASN A 385 14.89 17.89 -9.05
C ASN A 385 16.39 17.80 -8.71
N HIS A 386 16.95 16.60 -8.73
CA HIS A 386 18.39 16.39 -8.47
C HIS A 386 19.23 16.82 -9.67
N ILE A 387 18.74 16.53 -10.89
CA ILE A 387 19.38 16.92 -12.14
C ILE A 387 19.39 18.45 -12.24
N TRP A 388 18.23 19.09 -12.02
CA TRP A 388 18.10 20.54 -12.00
C TRP A 388 19.08 21.20 -11.03
N SER A 389 19.19 20.68 -9.80
CA SER A 389 20.12 21.22 -8.79
C SER A 389 21.59 21.02 -9.14
N SER A 390 21.93 20.04 -9.98
CA SER A 390 23.31 19.72 -10.37
C SER A 390 23.74 20.41 -11.68
N GLY A 391 22.79 21.02 -12.40
CA GLY A 391 23.00 21.72 -13.66
C GLY A 391 23.04 20.83 -14.91
N SER A 392 23.38 19.54 -14.79
CA SER A 392 23.26 18.56 -15.88
C SER A 392 23.16 17.12 -15.37
N ILE A 393 22.66 16.21 -16.22
CA ILE A 393 22.57 14.78 -15.92
C ILE A 393 23.96 14.20 -15.70
N THR A 394 24.91 14.52 -16.59
CA THR A 394 26.30 14.06 -16.48
C THR A 394 26.94 14.44 -15.14
N ALA A 395 26.72 15.67 -14.68
CA ALA A 395 27.26 16.14 -13.40
C ALA A 395 26.63 15.38 -12.22
N ALA A 396 25.30 15.23 -12.23
CA ALA A 396 24.56 14.52 -11.19
C ALA A 396 25.00 13.05 -11.09
N VAL A 397 25.12 12.35 -12.22
CA VAL A 397 25.53 10.94 -12.29
C VAL A 397 26.96 10.74 -11.76
N LYS A 398 27.90 11.62 -12.13
CA LYS A 398 29.28 11.55 -11.64
C LYS A 398 29.37 11.76 -10.12
N GLN A 399 28.62 12.73 -9.59
CA GLN A 399 28.56 12.98 -8.15
C GLN A 399 27.93 11.80 -7.41
N ALA A 400 26.81 11.28 -7.91
CA ALA A 400 26.16 10.10 -7.37
C ALA A 400 27.09 8.88 -7.34
N ARG A 401 27.86 8.66 -8.42
CA ARG A 401 28.82 7.56 -8.49
C ARG A 401 29.99 7.74 -7.51
N ALA A 402 30.45 8.97 -7.29
CA ALA A 402 31.49 9.26 -6.30
C ALA A 402 31.05 8.93 -4.86
N VAL A 403 29.77 9.11 -4.53
CA VAL A 403 29.22 8.81 -3.19
C VAL A 403 28.82 7.34 -3.04
N GLY A 404 28.14 6.76 -4.04
CA GLY A 404 27.66 5.37 -4.00
C GLY A 404 28.73 4.32 -4.28
N GLY A 405 29.85 4.73 -4.88
CA GLY A 405 30.91 3.84 -5.31
C GLY A 405 30.42 2.79 -6.31
N PHE A 406 30.98 1.59 -6.22
CA PHE A 406 30.61 0.45 -7.07
C PHE A 406 29.46 -0.39 -6.50
N SER A 407 29.08 -0.16 -5.23
CA SER A 407 28.20 -1.07 -4.48
C SER A 407 26.72 -0.74 -4.64
N LEU A 408 26.39 0.53 -4.90
CA LEU A 408 25.01 0.98 -5.10
C LEU A 408 24.69 1.12 -6.58
N MET A 409 23.54 0.58 -6.99
CA MET A 409 22.99 0.87 -8.30
C MET A 409 22.53 2.33 -8.38
N LEU A 410 22.69 2.91 -9.57
CA LEU A 410 22.30 4.27 -9.90
C LEU A 410 21.21 4.28 -10.96
N ASP A 411 20.03 4.69 -10.54
CA ASP A 411 18.85 4.91 -11.39
C ASP A 411 18.70 6.40 -11.73
N VAL A 412 18.29 6.73 -12.93
CA VAL A 412 18.12 8.12 -13.40
C VAL A 412 16.79 8.25 -14.13
N GLU A 413 15.94 9.16 -13.65
CA GLU A 413 14.71 9.57 -14.33
C GLU A 413 15.05 10.52 -15.47
N VAL A 414 14.51 10.23 -16.65
CA VAL A 414 14.73 10.99 -17.89
C VAL A 414 13.41 11.16 -18.62
N GLN A 415 13.27 12.26 -19.35
CA GLN A 415 12.05 12.65 -20.07
C GLN A 415 12.19 12.53 -21.58
N SER A 416 13.37 12.18 -22.10
CA SER A 416 13.61 12.00 -23.54
C SER A 416 14.71 10.97 -23.83
N GLU A 417 14.77 10.49 -25.07
CA GLU A 417 15.84 9.60 -25.53
C GLU A 417 17.23 10.25 -25.43
N ALA A 418 17.32 11.56 -25.69
CA ALA A 418 18.58 12.31 -25.60
C ALA A 418 19.11 12.38 -24.15
N GLU A 419 18.22 12.60 -23.18
CA GLU A 419 18.57 12.55 -21.76
C GLU A 419 18.96 11.14 -21.31
N ALA A 420 18.28 10.12 -21.82
CA ALA A 420 18.63 8.71 -21.58
C ALA A 420 20.03 8.40 -22.10
N ASP A 421 20.37 8.85 -23.31
CA ASP A 421 21.72 8.71 -23.87
C ASP A 421 22.78 9.38 -22.99
N GLU A 422 22.54 10.61 -22.53
CA GLU A 422 23.46 11.32 -21.63
C GLU A 422 23.66 10.55 -20.32
N ALA A 423 22.57 10.07 -19.70
CA ALA A 423 22.63 9.30 -18.46
C ALA A 423 23.41 7.97 -18.62
N ILE A 424 23.17 7.24 -19.71
CA ILE A 424 23.88 5.99 -20.02
C ILE A 424 25.37 6.26 -20.25
N GLU A 425 25.70 7.30 -21.01
CA GLU A 425 27.10 7.69 -21.26
C GLU A 425 27.84 8.09 -19.99
N ALA A 426 27.16 8.78 -19.08
CA ALA A 426 27.67 9.18 -17.78
C ALA A 426 27.84 8.01 -16.81
N GLY A 427 27.21 6.86 -17.07
CA GLY A 427 27.37 5.61 -16.32
C GLY A 427 26.24 5.29 -15.36
N ALA A 428 25.00 5.68 -15.68
CA ALA A 428 23.80 5.18 -15.00
C ALA A 428 23.62 3.66 -15.20
N ASP A 429 23.13 2.96 -14.18
CA ASP A 429 22.87 1.51 -14.24
C ASP A 429 21.46 1.20 -14.75
N ILE A 430 20.50 2.06 -14.39
CA ILE A 430 19.08 1.95 -14.72
C ILE A 430 18.63 3.30 -15.29
N ILE A 431 17.81 3.26 -16.34
CA ILE A 431 17.16 4.42 -16.92
C ILE A 431 15.65 4.27 -16.71
N MET A 432 15.05 5.27 -16.08
CA MET A 432 13.61 5.38 -15.88
C MET A 432 13.04 6.41 -16.85
N LEU A 433 12.30 5.93 -17.85
CA LEU A 433 11.56 6.78 -18.77
C LEU A 433 10.32 7.31 -18.04
N ASP A 434 10.35 8.56 -17.59
CA ASP A 434 9.27 9.18 -16.81
C ASP A 434 8.34 10.00 -17.70
N ASN A 435 7.03 9.85 -17.51
CA ASN A 435 5.97 10.49 -18.30
C ASN A 435 6.06 10.25 -19.82
N ILE A 436 6.69 9.16 -20.27
CA ILE A 436 6.66 8.71 -21.66
C ILE A 436 5.69 7.54 -21.78
N GLU A 437 4.70 7.62 -22.67
CA GLU A 437 3.60 6.66 -22.76
C GLU A 437 3.35 6.16 -24.19
N GLY A 438 2.48 5.16 -24.34
CA GLY A 438 1.99 4.68 -25.63
C GLY A 438 3.11 4.20 -26.58
N GLU A 439 3.00 4.59 -27.84
CA GLU A 439 3.95 4.19 -28.88
C GLU A 439 5.33 4.81 -28.69
N GLU A 440 5.38 6.05 -28.16
CA GLU A 440 6.62 6.76 -27.89
C GLU A 440 7.50 6.00 -26.88
N LEU A 441 6.89 5.49 -25.80
CA LEU A 441 7.57 4.67 -24.80
C LEU A 441 8.19 3.42 -25.44
N VAL A 442 7.41 2.72 -26.27
CA VAL A 442 7.83 1.49 -26.93
C VAL A 442 8.99 1.76 -27.90
N ASN A 443 8.88 2.82 -28.70
CA ASN A 443 9.88 3.20 -29.69
C ASN A 443 11.18 3.66 -29.02
N THR A 444 11.09 4.53 -28.01
CA THR A 444 12.23 5.00 -27.21
C THR A 444 12.96 3.84 -26.53
N ALA A 445 12.21 2.97 -25.83
CA ALA A 445 12.80 1.82 -25.14
C ALA A 445 13.46 0.83 -26.12
N ARG A 446 12.89 0.64 -27.31
CA ARG A 446 13.47 -0.22 -28.36
C ARG A 446 14.74 0.40 -28.95
N SER A 447 14.71 1.71 -29.24
CA SER A 447 15.84 2.46 -29.76
C SER A 447 17.03 2.41 -28.80
N LEU A 448 16.81 2.76 -27.52
CA LEU A 448 17.84 2.72 -26.49
C LEU A 448 18.45 1.31 -26.33
N LYS A 449 17.61 0.27 -26.28
CA LYS A 449 18.09 -1.12 -26.17
C LYS A 449 18.88 -1.57 -27.40
N ALA A 450 18.52 -1.11 -28.60
CA ALA A 450 19.24 -1.44 -29.82
C ALA A 450 20.58 -0.70 -29.88
N LYS A 451 20.57 0.61 -29.62
CA LYS A 451 21.74 1.50 -29.65
C LYS A 451 22.81 1.09 -28.64
N TRP A 452 22.41 0.81 -27.40
CA TRP A 452 23.33 0.53 -26.29
C TRP A 452 23.61 -0.96 -26.05
N LYS A 453 23.12 -1.84 -26.95
CA LYS A 453 23.31 -3.29 -26.81
C LYS A 453 24.80 -3.65 -26.77
N GLY A 454 25.23 -4.31 -25.69
CA GLY A 454 26.61 -4.77 -25.54
C GLY A 454 27.64 -3.66 -25.22
N GLN A 455 27.20 -2.40 -25.09
CA GLN A 455 28.09 -1.27 -24.84
C GLN A 455 28.22 -0.92 -23.35
N ARG A 456 28.12 -1.92 -22.46
CA ARG A 456 28.16 -1.67 -21.02
C ARG A 456 29.54 -1.11 -20.65
N LYS A 457 29.63 0.23 -20.52
CA LYS A 457 30.82 0.89 -19.99
C LYS A 457 30.93 0.50 -18.53
N THR A 458 31.72 -0.52 -18.22
CA THR A 458 32.23 -0.67 -16.86
C THR A 458 33.06 0.58 -16.57
N CYS A 459 32.54 1.47 -15.73
CA CYS A 459 33.17 2.74 -15.34
C CYS A 459 34.55 2.56 -14.68
N TRP A 460 34.95 1.31 -14.39
CA TRP A 460 36.25 0.98 -13.85
C TRP A 460 37.34 0.95 -14.93
N LYS A 461 37.94 2.11 -15.18
CA LYS A 461 39.39 2.14 -15.41
C LYS A 461 40.05 2.28 -14.04
N PRO A 462 40.93 1.37 -13.62
CA PRO A 462 41.72 1.58 -12.42
C PRO A 462 42.46 2.90 -12.55
N VAL A 463 42.30 3.79 -11.57
CA VAL A 463 43.16 4.96 -11.41
C VAL A 463 44.55 4.42 -11.10
N GLY A 464 45.39 4.21 -12.12
CA GLY A 464 46.75 3.71 -11.91
C GLY A 464 47.47 2.98 -13.05
N THR A 465 46.89 2.75 -14.22
CA THR A 465 47.67 2.27 -15.38
C THR A 465 47.97 3.41 -16.34
N SER A 466 49.03 4.13 -16.01
CA SER A 466 49.79 4.91 -16.99
C SER A 466 50.18 4.00 -18.15
N GLN A 467 50.08 4.52 -19.37
CA GLN A 467 50.63 3.91 -20.57
C GLN A 467 52.03 3.32 -20.31
N LYS A 468 52.18 2.02 -20.60
CA LYS A 468 53.36 1.44 -21.24
C LYS A 468 52.92 0.31 -22.14
#